data_AF-A0A172T3K0-F1
#
_entry.id   AF-A0A172T3K0-F1
#
_cell.length_a   1.000
_cell.length_b   1.000
_cell.length_c   1.000
_cell.angle_alpha   90.00
_cell.angle_beta   90.00
_cell.angle_gamma   90.00
#
_symmetry.space_group_name_H-M   'P 1'
#
loop_
_entity.id
_entity.type
_entity.pdbx_description
1 polymer ?
#
loop_
_entity_poly.entity_id
_entity_poly.type
_entity_poly.pdbx_seq_one_letter_code
_entity_poly.pdbx_strand_id
1 'polypeptide(L)'
;MSDFEKLSEVLKPYAERLNTKIWVCEKIGRRLSCIARAGEESYRESFIAYEDDKYAVFCEREITDEEKNLIMQALDDIVKFRKLLISS
;
A
#
# COMPACT_ATOMS: atom_id res chain seq x y z
N MET A 1 -4.12 17.00 -8.60
CA MET A 1 -4.16 15.71 -7.88
C MET A 1 -3.57 15.89 -6.50
N SER A 2 -4.26 15.38 -5.48
CA SER A 2 -3.76 15.29 -4.11
C SER A 2 -2.59 14.30 -4.00
N ASP A 3 -1.81 14.38 -2.93
CA ASP A 3 -0.72 13.42 -2.70
C ASP A 3 -1.24 11.99 -2.56
N PHE A 4 -2.42 11.81 -1.97
CA PHE A 4 -3.09 10.51 -1.89
C PHE A 4 -3.36 9.92 -3.27
N GLU A 5 -3.87 10.72 -4.22
CA GLU A 5 -4.11 10.25 -5.59
C GLU A 5 -2.80 9.88 -6.28
N LYS A 6 -1.77 10.72 -6.18
CA LYS A 6 -0.46 10.44 -6.80
C LYS A 6 0.18 9.17 -6.25
N LEU A 7 0.14 8.97 -4.93
CA LEU A 7 0.64 7.74 -4.31
C LEU A 7 -0.21 6.53 -4.69
N SER A 8 -1.52 6.71 -4.82
CA SER A 8 -2.41 5.63 -5.27
C SER A 8 -2.13 5.19 -6.71
N GLU A 9 -1.73 6.11 -7.61
CA GLU A 9 -1.25 5.76 -8.94
C GLU A 9 -0.02 4.84 -8.91
N VAL A 10 0.91 5.07 -7.96
CA VAL A 10 2.10 4.22 -7.79
C VAL A 10 1.70 2.78 -7.40
N LEU A 11 0.62 2.59 -6.65
CA LEU A 11 0.15 1.26 -6.25
C LEU A 11 -0.60 0.49 -7.35
N LYS A 12 -1.19 1.15 -8.34
CA LYS A 12 -2.01 0.50 -9.38
C LYS A 12 -1.35 -0.71 -10.06
N PRO A 13 -0.11 -0.62 -10.58
CA PRO A 13 0.51 -1.77 -11.24
C PRO A 13 0.72 -2.97 -10.29
N TYR A 14 0.90 -2.72 -9.00
CA TYR A 14 1.02 -3.78 -8.00
C TYR A 14 -0.33 -4.45 -7.72
N ALA A 15 -1.39 -3.66 -7.57
CA ALA A 15 -2.75 -4.16 -7.37
C ALA A 15 -3.23 -5.01 -8.57
N GLU A 16 -2.92 -4.59 -9.79
CA GLU A 16 -3.22 -5.34 -11.02
C GLU A 16 -2.45 -6.68 -11.07
N ARG A 17 -1.14 -6.66 -10.82
CA ARG A 17 -0.31 -7.88 -10.84
C ARG A 17 -0.68 -8.89 -9.76
N LEU A 18 -1.06 -8.40 -8.58
CA LEU A 18 -1.51 -9.23 -7.46
C LEU A 18 -3.00 -9.59 -7.55
N ASN A 19 -3.74 -9.03 -8.51
CA ASN A 19 -5.18 -9.21 -8.66
C ASN A 19 -5.93 -9.04 -7.31
N THR A 20 -5.55 -8.01 -6.56
CA THR A 20 -6.18 -7.66 -5.29
C THR A 20 -6.02 -6.19 -5.01
N LYS A 21 -6.95 -5.65 -4.23
CA LYS A 21 -6.84 -4.32 -3.69
C LYS A 21 -5.75 -4.25 -2.63
N ILE A 22 -4.96 -3.20 -2.68
CA ILE A 22 -3.84 -2.95 -1.77
C ILE A 22 -3.99 -1.55 -1.19
N TRP A 23 -3.71 -1.39 0.10
CA TRP A 23 -3.54 -0.07 0.69
C TRP A 23 -2.39 -0.03 1.69
N VAL A 24 -1.70 1.09 1.69
CA VAL A 24 -0.57 1.38 2.57
C VAL A 24 -1.03 2.36 3.63
N CYS A 25 -0.81 2.00 4.88
CA CYS A 25 -1.06 2.82 6.05
C CYS A 25 0.26 3.25 6.70
N GLU A 26 0.35 4.50 7.12
CA GLU A 26 1.37 4.97 8.05
C GLU A 26 0.83 4.88 9.49
N LYS A 27 1.68 4.38 10.40
CA LYS A 27 1.43 4.36 11.84
C LYS A 27 1.75 5.73 12.44
N ILE A 28 0.75 6.36 13.04
CA ILE A 28 0.88 7.64 13.74
C ILE A 28 0.39 7.46 15.17
N GLY A 29 1.33 7.19 16.08
CA GLY A 29 1.00 6.79 17.45
C GLY A 29 0.19 5.49 17.45
N ARG A 30 -1.07 5.56 17.91
CA ARG A 30 -1.99 4.41 17.94
C ARG A 30 -2.93 4.35 16.72
N ARG A 31 -2.76 5.23 15.74
CA ARG A 31 -3.63 5.34 14.57
C ARG A 31 -2.95 4.80 13.33
N LEU A 32 -3.74 4.21 12.44
CA LEU A 32 -3.34 3.89 11.06
C LEU A 32 -3.95 4.94 10.14
N SER A 33 -3.09 5.66 9.40
CA SER A 33 -3.51 6.61 8.38
C SER A 33 -3.27 6.00 7.01
N CYS A 34 -4.33 5.73 6.25
CA CYS A 34 -4.22 5.29 4.87
C CYS A 34 -3.63 6.41 4.01
N ILE A 35 -2.50 6.15 3.34
CA ILE A 35 -1.78 7.13 2.53
C ILE A 35 -1.84 6.83 1.03
N ALA A 36 -2.18 5.60 0.66
CA ALA A 36 -2.34 5.17 -0.72
C ALA A 36 -3.23 3.92 -0.79
N ARG A 37 -4.06 3.81 -1.84
CA ARG A 37 -4.88 2.63 -2.10
C ARG A 37 -5.07 2.42 -3.60
N ALA A 38 -4.99 1.18 -4.07
CA ALA A 38 -5.30 0.82 -5.45
C ALA A 38 -5.99 -0.55 -5.55
N GLY A 39 -6.62 -0.80 -6.70
CA GLY A 39 -7.40 -2.01 -6.99
C GLY A 39 -8.90 -1.84 -6.75
N GLU A 40 -9.67 -2.76 -7.32
CA GLU A 40 -11.12 -2.75 -7.23
C GLU A 40 -11.60 -3.12 -5.83
N GLU A 41 -12.69 -2.50 -5.36
CA GLU A 41 -13.29 -2.83 -4.09
C GLU A 41 -14.13 -4.09 -4.22
N SER A 42 -13.75 -5.16 -3.51
CA SER A 42 -14.44 -6.45 -3.59
C SER A 42 -15.27 -6.80 -2.33
N TYR A 43 -15.37 -5.89 -1.36
CA TYR A 43 -16.06 -6.07 -0.06
C TYR A 43 -15.64 -7.34 0.70
N ARG A 44 -14.39 -7.78 0.49
CA ARG A 44 -13.79 -8.94 1.16
C ARG A 44 -13.14 -8.55 2.48
N GLU A 45 -12.84 -9.56 3.28
CA GLU A 45 -12.02 -9.40 4.48
C GLU A 45 -10.63 -8.84 4.12
N SER A 46 -10.09 -8.05 5.04
CA SER A 46 -8.77 -7.42 4.90
C SER A 46 -7.72 -8.21 5.67
N PHE A 47 -6.58 -8.45 5.04
CA PHE A 47 -5.44 -9.17 5.59
C PHE A 47 -4.23 -8.23 5.67
N ILE A 48 -3.42 -8.37 6.71
CA ILE A 48 -2.14 -7.67 6.81
C ILE A 48 -1.11 -8.43 5.98
N ALA A 49 -0.67 -7.84 4.87
CA ALA A 49 0.34 -8.41 3.98
C ALA A 49 1.76 -8.12 4.46
N TYR A 50 1.96 -6.99 5.16
CA TYR A 50 3.22 -6.60 5.78
C TYR A 50 2.96 -5.59 6.90
N GLU A 51 3.78 -5.62 7.94
CA GLU A 51 3.75 -4.64 9.02
C GLU A 51 5.13 -4.45 9.65
N ASP A 52 5.53 -3.20 9.82
CA ASP A 52 6.68 -2.79 10.64
C ASP A 52 6.30 -1.66 11.59
N ASP A 53 7.27 -1.05 12.27
CA ASP A 53 7.02 0.02 13.25
C ASP A 53 6.38 1.28 12.65
N LYS A 54 6.53 1.52 11.34
CA LYS A 54 6.09 2.73 10.66
C LYS A 54 4.95 2.52 9.67
N TYR A 55 4.88 1.36 9.03
CA TYR A 55 3.92 1.09 7.95
C TYR A 55 3.19 -0.24 8.16
N ALA A 56 1.98 -0.30 7.62
CA ALA A 56 1.22 -1.53 7.44
C ALA A 56 0.67 -1.56 6.02
N VAL A 57 0.78 -2.70 5.35
CA VAL A 57 0.22 -2.94 4.02
C VAL A 57 -0.88 -3.97 4.15
N PHE A 58 -2.03 -3.67 3.58
CA PHE A 58 -3.20 -4.53 3.63
C PHE A 58 -3.64 -4.96 2.23
N CYS A 59 -4.26 -6.14 2.17
CA CYS A 59 -4.85 -6.69 0.96
C CYS A 59 -6.24 -7.29 1.21
N GLU A 60 -7.05 -7.46 0.17
CA GLU A 60 -8.38 -8.12 0.23
C GLU A 60 -8.31 -9.66 0.05
N ARG A 61 -7.12 -10.23 0.28
CA ARG A 61 -6.85 -11.68 0.36
C ARG A 61 -5.53 -11.93 1.07
N GLU A 62 -5.31 -13.16 1.51
CA GLU A 62 -3.98 -13.61 1.93
C GLU A 62 -2.98 -13.55 0.77
N ILE A 63 -1.74 -13.15 1.10
CA ILE A 63 -0.63 -13.00 0.16
C ILE A 63 0.32 -14.18 0.34
N THR A 64 0.74 -14.80 -0.76
CA THR A 64 1.67 -15.95 -0.70
C THR A 64 3.11 -15.50 -0.44
N ASP A 65 3.99 -16.43 -0.09
CA ASP A 65 5.41 -16.12 0.14
C ASP A 65 6.10 -15.56 -1.11
N GLU A 66 5.71 -16.03 -2.30
CA GLU A 66 6.24 -15.54 -3.58
C GLU A 66 5.81 -14.10 -3.87
N GLU A 67 4.64 -13.71 -3.38
CA GLU A 67 4.03 -12.39 -3.60
C GLU A 67 4.51 -11.35 -2.58
N LYS A 68 5.06 -11.76 -1.43
CA LYS A 68 5.60 -10.84 -0.41
C LYS A 68 6.63 -9.87 -0.99
N ASN A 69 7.46 -10.32 -1.94
CA ASN A 69 8.42 -9.44 -2.60
C ASN A 69 7.76 -8.28 -3.35
N LEU A 70 6.59 -8.51 -3.98
CA LEU A 70 5.84 -7.44 -4.65
C LEU A 70 5.23 -6.45 -3.66
N ILE A 71 4.76 -6.93 -2.51
CA ILE A 71 4.27 -6.07 -1.42
C ILE A 71 5.39 -5.16 -0.90
N MET A 72 6.59 -5.72 -0.70
CA MET A 72 7.75 -4.96 -0.25
C MET A 72 8.19 -3.90 -1.27
N GLN A 73 8.18 -4.24 -2.56
CA GLN A 73 8.46 -3.30 -3.65
C GLN A 73 7.43 -2.17 -3.69
N ALA A 74 6.14 -2.50 -3.58
CA ALA A 74 5.07 -1.51 -3.54
C ALA A 74 5.23 -0.53 -2.38
N LEU A 75 5.58 -1.02 -1.19
CA LEU A 75 5.84 -0.17 -0.03
C LEU A 75 7.06 0.73 -0.24
N ASP A 76 8.18 0.19 -0.73
CA ASP A 76 9.41 0.94 -0.95
C ASP A 76 9.19 2.09 -1.96
N ASP A 77 8.50 1.82 -3.07
CA ASP A 77 8.16 2.84 -4.07
C ASP A 77 7.26 3.95 -3.49
N ILE A 78 6.27 3.59 -2.67
CA ILE A 78 5.40 4.56 -1.98
C ILE A 78 6.21 5.45 -1.03
N VAL A 79 7.10 4.86 -0.24
CA VAL A 79 7.94 5.59 0.69
C VAL A 79 8.91 6.51 -0.05
N LYS A 80 9.54 6.04 -1.13
CA LYS A 80 10.43 6.84 -1.97
C LYS A 80 9.69 8.01 -2.63
N PHE A 81 8.55 7.75 -3.25
CA PHE A 81 7.78 8.78 -3.93
C PHE A 81 7.26 9.84 -2.96
N ARG A 82 6.79 9.42 -1.78
CA ARG A 82 6.34 10.35 -0.74
C ARG A 82 7.46 11.26 -0.24
N LYS A 83 8.68 10.76 -0.08
CA LYS A 83 9.85 11.58 0.28
C LYS A 83 10.14 12.66 -0.76
N LEU A 84 9.98 12.33 -2.04
CA LEU A 84 10.13 13.30 -3.14
C LEU A 84 9.06 14.39 -3.09
N LEU A 85 7.80 14.02 -2.84
CA LEU A 85 6.70 14.99 -2.71
C LEU A 85 6.92 15.99 -1.56
N ILE A 86 7.44 15.55 -0.41
CA ILE A 86 7.70 16.41 0.75
C ILE A 86 8.92 17.33 0.52
N SER A 87 9.85 16.92 -0.34
CA SER A 87 11.06 17.69 -0.66
C SER A 87 10.86 18.69 -1.81
N SER A 88 9.66 18.75 -2.38
CA SER A 88 9.29 19.63 -3.51
C SER A 88 8.51 20.85 -3.03
#